data_AF-A0A955EAJ5-F1
#
_entry.id   AF-A0A955EAJ5-F1
#
_cell.length_a   1.000
_cell.length_b   1.000
_cell.length_c   1.000
_cell.angle_alpha   90.00
_cell.angle_beta   90.00
_cell.angle_gamma   90.00
#
_symmetry.space_group_name_H-M   'P 1'
#
loop_
_entity.id
_entity.type
_entity.pdbx_description
1 polymer ?
#
loop_
_entity_poly.entity_id
_entity_poly.type
_entity_poly.pdbx_seq_one_letter_code
_entity_poly.pdbx_strand_id
1 'polypeptide(L)'
;DVIDRDGESARQYAGVIAGVAKEGGLPAFDAESVAALVEHGARMCGQRDKLTARMSRVSDVAREAAFLAQGRGATVVVRTDVLEAVKRRKRRASLPARRFREMVRQGTLRVCTRGTEIGQVNGLAVIGAGPITYGFPQRITATIGPGEVGVINIEREAELSGSIHTKGFYILSGLLRYLLRTDHPLTFDASIAFEQSYGG
;
A
#
# COMPACT_ATOMS: atom_id res chain seq x y z
N ASP A 1 3.43 10.32 16.91
CA ASP A 1 3.49 10.17 15.42
C ASP A 1 2.24 10.59 14.66
N VAL A 2 1.06 10.65 15.28
CA VAL A 2 -0.17 11.11 14.63
C VAL A 2 -0.97 12.03 15.54
N ILE A 3 -1.83 12.86 14.96
CA ILE A 3 -2.82 13.71 15.64
C ILE A 3 -4.22 13.43 15.06
N ASP A 4 -5.28 13.88 15.73
CA ASP A 4 -6.65 13.74 15.23
C ASP A 4 -6.87 14.55 13.95
N ARG A 5 -7.75 14.06 13.08
CA ARG A 5 -8.14 14.78 11.87
C ARG A 5 -9.42 15.57 12.13
N ASP A 6 -9.25 16.77 12.66
CA ASP A 6 -10.33 17.71 12.93
C ASP A 6 -10.00 19.13 12.43
N GLY A 7 -10.93 20.06 12.67
CA GLY A 7 -10.76 21.46 12.27
C GLY A 7 -9.62 22.17 12.99
N GLU A 8 -9.26 21.76 14.21
CA GLU A 8 -8.14 22.36 14.94
C GLU A 8 -6.81 21.93 14.33
N SER A 9 -6.64 20.63 14.13
CA SER A 9 -5.44 20.05 13.53
C SER A 9 -5.24 20.52 12.09
N ALA A 10 -6.32 20.73 11.33
CA ALA A 10 -6.25 21.35 10.00
C ALA A 10 -5.75 22.81 10.05
N ARG A 11 -6.17 23.60 11.05
CA ARG A 11 -5.66 24.97 11.27
C ARG A 11 -4.19 24.96 11.67
N GLN A 12 -3.76 24.02 12.51
CA GLN A 12 -2.36 23.86 12.88
C GLN A 12 -1.50 23.49 11.65
N TYR A 13 -1.98 22.58 10.80
CA TYR A 13 -1.36 22.28 9.51
C TYR A 13 -1.20 23.53 8.63
N ALA A 14 -2.26 24.33 8.49
CA ALA A 14 -2.22 25.58 7.73
C ALA A 14 -1.18 26.55 8.30
N GLY A 15 -1.09 26.69 9.63
CA GLY A 15 -0.10 27.52 10.31
C GLY A 15 1.34 27.07 10.02
N VAL A 16 1.61 25.77 10.07
CA VAL A 16 2.93 25.22 9.72
C VAL A 16 3.28 25.48 8.24
N ILE A 17 2.32 25.27 7.33
CA ILE A 17 2.53 25.52 5.89
C ILE A 17 2.80 27.01 5.62
N ALA A 18 2.07 27.90 6.28
CA ALA A 18 2.31 29.34 6.19
C ALA A 18 3.69 29.73 6.73
N GLY A 19 4.13 29.12 7.83
CA GLY A 19 5.49 29.28 8.38
C GLY A 19 6.55 28.84 7.37
N VAL A 20 6.41 27.64 6.79
CA VAL A 20 7.30 27.12 5.74
C VAL A 20 7.37 28.06 4.54
N ALA A 21 6.22 28.61 4.11
CA ALA A 21 6.18 29.54 2.99
C ALA A 21 6.91 30.85 3.30
N LYS A 22 6.68 31.41 4.50
CA LYS A 22 7.32 32.66 4.94
C LYS A 22 8.82 32.51 5.13
N GLU A 23 9.27 31.47 5.84
CA GLU A 23 10.69 31.22 6.11
C GLU A 23 11.46 30.88 4.83
N GLY A 24 10.83 30.15 3.91
CA GLY A 24 11.44 29.73 2.66
C GLY A 24 11.32 30.74 1.51
N GLY A 25 10.67 31.90 1.70
CA GLY A 25 10.37 32.84 0.62
C GLY A 25 9.57 32.22 -0.52
N LEU A 26 8.66 31.29 -0.20
CA LEU A 26 7.89 30.53 -1.18
C LEU A 26 6.59 31.29 -1.57
N PRO A 27 5.97 30.96 -2.72
CA PRO A 27 4.64 31.43 -3.05
C PRO A 27 3.63 31.09 -1.94
N ALA A 28 2.58 31.93 -1.83
CA ALA A 28 1.48 31.67 -0.90
C ALA A 28 0.72 30.39 -1.31
N PHE A 29 0.04 29.75 -0.36
CA PHE A 29 -0.78 28.56 -0.61
C PHE A 29 -2.26 28.95 -0.52
N ASP A 30 -3.05 28.59 -1.53
CA ASP A 30 -4.50 28.72 -1.46
C ASP A 30 -5.13 27.68 -0.49
N ALA A 31 -6.41 27.84 -0.18
CA ALA A 31 -7.10 26.92 0.72
C ALA A 31 -7.12 25.46 0.20
N GLU A 32 -7.22 25.29 -1.13
CA GLU A 32 -7.30 23.98 -1.78
C GLU A 32 -5.96 23.21 -1.77
N SER A 33 -4.83 23.91 -1.86
CA SER A 33 -3.48 23.35 -1.74
C SER A 33 -3.17 22.96 -0.30
N VAL A 34 -3.59 23.77 0.68
CA VAL A 34 -3.51 23.41 2.10
C VAL A 34 -4.37 22.18 2.39
N ALA A 35 -5.61 22.13 1.88
CA ALA A 35 -6.46 20.94 2.01
C ALA A 35 -5.80 19.70 1.41
N ALA A 36 -5.17 19.81 0.23
CA ALA A 36 -4.44 18.71 -0.40
C ALA A 36 -3.24 18.24 0.43
N LEU A 37 -2.54 19.13 1.13
CA LEU A 37 -1.45 18.77 2.06
C LEU A 37 -1.98 18.08 3.32
N VAL A 38 -3.13 18.50 3.85
CA VAL A 38 -3.83 17.81 4.96
C VAL A 38 -4.26 16.41 4.53
N GLU A 39 -4.87 16.26 3.35
CA GLU A 39 -5.24 14.96 2.77
C GLU A 39 -4.01 14.06 2.58
N HIS A 40 -2.89 14.65 2.12
CA HIS A 40 -1.63 13.92 2.00
C HIS A 40 -1.14 13.44 3.38
N GLY A 41 -1.21 14.29 4.40
CA GLY A 41 -0.86 13.94 5.78
C GLY A 41 -1.69 12.77 6.33
N ALA A 42 -3.00 12.75 6.07
CA ALA A 42 -3.87 11.61 6.40
C ALA A 42 -3.45 10.34 5.66
N ARG A 43 -3.19 10.45 4.35
CA ARG A 43 -2.77 9.30 3.53
C ARG A 43 -1.44 8.70 4.01
N MET A 44 -0.52 9.50 4.53
CA MET A 44 0.75 9.01 5.07
C MET A 44 0.59 8.16 6.33
N CYS A 45 -0.45 8.38 7.12
CA CYS A 45 -0.75 7.59 8.32
C CYS A 45 -1.52 6.31 8.03
N GLY A 46 -2.15 6.20 6.85
CA GLY A 46 -3.00 5.06 6.51
C GLY A 46 -4.27 4.98 7.36
N GLN A 47 -4.65 6.04 8.08
CA GLN A 47 -5.79 6.10 8.98
C GLN A 47 -6.68 7.29 8.60
N ARG A 48 -7.98 7.03 8.42
CA ARG A 48 -8.94 8.04 7.90
C ARG A 48 -9.05 9.26 8.81
N ASP A 49 -9.02 9.03 10.11
CA ASP A 49 -9.34 10.02 11.16
C ASP A 49 -8.08 10.56 11.87
N LYS A 50 -6.89 10.30 11.30
CA LYS A 50 -5.62 10.78 11.83
C LYS A 50 -4.82 11.52 10.78
N LEU A 51 -3.95 12.43 11.23
CA LEU A 51 -2.95 13.13 10.44
C LEU A 51 -1.55 12.83 10.96
N THR A 52 -0.54 12.89 10.10
CA THR A 52 0.85 12.68 10.52
C THR A 52 1.33 13.86 11.36
N ALA A 53 1.99 13.60 12.48
CA ALA A 53 2.67 14.63 13.26
C ALA A 53 4.08 14.93 12.69
N ARG A 54 4.55 14.14 11.71
CA ARG A 54 5.86 14.31 11.06
C ARG A 54 5.82 15.45 10.05
N MET A 55 5.72 16.68 10.55
CA MET A 55 5.53 17.88 9.73
C MET A 55 6.63 18.10 8.70
N SER A 56 7.87 17.71 9.00
CA SER A 56 8.99 17.78 8.04
C SER A 56 8.65 17.15 6.68
N ARG A 57 7.98 15.98 6.68
CA ARG A 57 7.61 15.30 5.44
C ARG A 57 6.50 16.02 4.67
N VAL A 58 5.59 16.70 5.36
CA VAL A 58 4.53 17.52 4.77
C VAL A 58 5.14 18.79 4.20
N SER A 59 6.02 19.46 4.95
CA SER A 59 6.79 20.62 4.52
C SER A 59 7.62 20.34 3.27
N ASP A 60 8.21 19.14 3.15
CA ASP A 60 8.93 18.76 1.92
C ASP A 60 8.01 18.70 0.70
N VAL A 61 6.77 18.20 0.85
CA VAL A 61 5.79 18.23 -0.26
C VAL A 61 5.39 19.67 -0.58
N ALA A 62 5.18 20.49 0.45
CA ALA A 62 4.86 21.90 0.27
C ALA A 62 5.96 22.64 -0.51
N ARG A 63 7.24 22.42 -0.18
CA ARG A 63 8.38 22.99 -0.93
C ARG A 63 8.43 22.51 -2.37
N GLU A 64 8.21 21.21 -2.62
CA GLU A 64 8.13 20.67 -3.99
C GLU A 64 6.97 21.29 -4.78
N ALA A 65 5.80 21.51 -4.15
CA ALA A 65 4.66 22.15 -4.77
C ALA A 65 4.92 23.64 -5.07
N ALA A 66 5.55 24.35 -4.14
CA ALA A 66 6.00 25.73 -4.34
C ALA A 66 6.97 25.86 -5.52
N PHE A 67 7.94 24.96 -5.63
CA PHE A 67 8.86 24.91 -6.77
C PHE A 67 8.12 24.71 -8.10
N LEU A 68 7.09 23.87 -8.13
CA LEU A 68 6.24 23.67 -9.31
C LEU A 68 5.45 24.92 -9.68
N ALA A 69 4.87 25.61 -8.69
CA ALA A 69 4.16 26.87 -8.89
C ALA A 69 5.08 27.96 -9.44
N GLN A 70 6.29 28.10 -8.90
CA GLN A 70 7.31 29.03 -9.39
C GLN A 70 7.74 28.67 -10.83
N GLY A 71 7.91 27.38 -11.14
CA GLY A 71 8.26 26.92 -12.48
C GLY A 71 7.25 27.27 -13.56
N ARG A 72 5.96 27.47 -13.20
CA ARG A 72 4.92 27.99 -14.10
C ARG A 72 4.70 29.50 -14.00
N GLY A 73 5.58 30.22 -13.29
CA GLY A 73 5.50 31.67 -13.11
C GLY A 73 4.40 32.15 -12.15
N ALA A 74 3.89 31.27 -11.29
CA ALA A 74 2.78 31.61 -10.38
C ALA A 74 3.25 32.06 -8.99
N THR A 75 2.49 32.98 -8.42
CA THR A 75 2.70 33.55 -7.08
C THR A 75 1.86 32.87 -6.00
N VAL A 76 0.98 31.94 -6.40
CA VAL A 76 0.15 31.13 -5.50
C VAL A 76 0.24 29.66 -5.91
N VAL A 77 0.56 28.80 -4.94
CA VAL A 77 0.49 27.35 -5.04
C VAL A 77 -0.97 26.95 -5.01
N VAL A 78 -1.38 26.15 -5.99
CA VAL A 78 -2.73 25.60 -6.08
C VAL A 78 -2.72 24.08 -5.87
N ARG A 79 -3.89 23.49 -5.67
CA ARG A 79 -4.05 22.03 -5.45
C ARG A 79 -3.32 21.18 -6.48
N THR A 80 -3.34 21.54 -7.76
CA THR A 80 -2.68 20.75 -8.82
C THR A 80 -1.16 20.69 -8.65
N ASP A 81 -0.54 21.74 -8.11
CA ASP A 81 0.91 21.77 -7.83
C ASP A 81 1.26 20.74 -6.73
N VAL A 82 0.43 20.65 -5.68
CA VAL A 82 0.59 19.66 -4.60
C VAL A 82 0.42 18.24 -5.12
N LEU A 83 -0.62 17.98 -5.91
CA LEU A 83 -0.87 16.66 -6.47
C LEU A 83 0.28 16.23 -7.41
N GLU A 84 0.79 17.15 -8.22
CA GLU A 84 1.92 16.89 -9.11
C GLU A 84 3.22 16.67 -8.33
N ALA A 85 3.47 17.42 -7.24
CA ALA A 85 4.61 17.17 -6.34
C ALA A 85 4.58 15.74 -5.78
N VAL A 86 3.43 15.30 -5.26
CA VAL A 86 3.23 13.93 -4.76
C VAL A 86 3.44 12.90 -5.87
N LYS A 87 2.93 13.15 -7.08
CA LYS A 87 3.09 12.26 -8.24
C LYS A 87 4.56 12.15 -8.66
N ARG A 88 5.29 13.27 -8.75
CA ARG A 88 6.73 13.28 -9.08
C ARG A 88 7.54 12.55 -8.03
N ARG A 89 7.23 12.75 -6.74
CA ARG A 89 7.85 11.98 -5.64
C ARG A 89 7.66 10.48 -5.80
N LYS A 90 6.42 10.03 -6.06
CA LYS A 90 6.14 8.61 -6.37
C LYS A 90 6.90 8.13 -7.59
N ARG A 91 6.96 8.92 -8.66
CA ARG A 91 7.68 8.58 -9.90
C ARG A 91 9.18 8.39 -9.65
N ARG A 92 9.82 9.27 -8.86
CA ARG A 92 11.25 9.18 -8.53
C ARG A 92 11.58 7.87 -7.80
N ALA A 93 10.72 7.44 -6.89
CA ALA A 93 10.90 6.18 -6.16
C ALA A 93 10.21 4.97 -6.81
N SER A 94 9.78 5.06 -8.08
CA SER A 94 8.98 4.02 -8.74
C SER A 94 9.76 2.81 -9.26
N LEU A 95 11.07 2.73 -9.01
CA LEU A 95 11.92 1.64 -9.51
C LEU A 95 11.39 0.24 -9.16
N PRO A 96 10.98 -0.06 -7.90
CA PRO A 96 10.42 -1.38 -7.58
C PRO A 96 9.16 -1.68 -8.40
N ALA A 97 8.24 -0.71 -8.50
CA ALA A 97 7.00 -0.88 -9.25
C ALA A 97 7.20 -0.96 -10.77
N ARG A 98 8.25 -0.33 -11.31
CA ARG A 98 8.64 -0.47 -12.71
C ARG A 98 9.21 -1.86 -12.98
N ARG A 99 10.14 -2.35 -12.15
CA ARG A 99 10.71 -3.69 -12.27
C ARG A 99 9.65 -4.78 -12.19
N PHE A 100 8.72 -4.67 -11.24
CA PHE A 100 7.60 -5.62 -11.15
C PHE A 100 6.79 -5.68 -12.46
N ARG A 101 6.37 -4.52 -12.97
CA ARG A 101 5.60 -4.46 -14.23
C ARG A 101 6.39 -4.97 -15.43
N GLU A 102 7.70 -4.76 -15.44
CA GLU A 102 8.58 -5.29 -16.48
C GLU A 102 8.65 -6.81 -16.43
N MET A 103 8.83 -7.41 -15.25
CA MET A 103 8.81 -8.86 -15.06
C MET A 103 7.47 -9.48 -15.45
N VAL A 104 6.35 -8.81 -15.14
CA VAL A 104 5.01 -9.25 -15.59
C VAL A 104 4.89 -9.18 -17.11
N ARG A 105 5.34 -8.08 -17.73
CA ARG A 105 5.29 -7.89 -19.18
C ARG A 105 6.15 -8.89 -19.94
N GLN A 106 7.30 -9.28 -19.38
CA GLN A 106 8.22 -10.27 -19.95
C GLN A 106 7.75 -11.72 -19.72
N GLY A 107 6.69 -11.93 -18.94
CA GLY A 107 6.21 -13.27 -18.58
C GLY A 107 7.03 -13.95 -17.48
N THR A 108 8.05 -13.28 -16.93
CA THR A 108 8.82 -13.76 -15.78
C THR A 108 7.94 -13.92 -14.55
N LEU A 109 7.02 -12.98 -14.30
CA LEU A 109 5.97 -13.10 -13.29
C LEU A 109 4.62 -13.28 -13.96
N ARG A 110 3.87 -14.30 -13.55
CA ARG A 110 2.56 -14.61 -14.14
C ARG A 110 1.44 -14.06 -13.26
N VAL A 111 0.82 -12.97 -13.72
CA VAL A 111 -0.35 -12.36 -13.08
C VAL A 111 -1.48 -12.24 -14.10
N CYS A 112 -2.55 -13.00 -13.90
CA CYS A 112 -3.74 -12.95 -14.76
C CYS A 112 -4.69 -11.86 -14.26
N THR A 113 -5.01 -10.87 -15.11
CA THR A 113 -5.94 -9.76 -14.77
C THR A 113 -7.27 -9.84 -15.51
N ARG A 114 -7.45 -10.86 -16.34
CA ARG A 114 -8.64 -11.13 -17.14
C ARG A 114 -8.87 -12.64 -17.22
N GLY A 115 -10.10 -13.03 -17.53
CA GLY A 115 -10.50 -14.44 -17.60
C GLY A 115 -10.82 -15.02 -16.23
N THR A 116 -10.89 -16.35 -16.17
CA THR A 116 -11.23 -17.09 -14.96
C THR A 116 -10.39 -18.37 -14.93
N GLU A 117 -9.89 -18.69 -13.75
CA GLU A 117 -9.08 -19.89 -13.49
C GLU A 117 -9.54 -20.49 -12.16
N ILE A 118 -9.86 -21.79 -12.15
CA ILE A 118 -10.29 -22.49 -10.93
C ILE A 118 -9.08 -22.66 -10.01
N GLY A 119 -9.28 -22.43 -8.71
CA GLY A 119 -8.21 -22.58 -7.71
C GLY A 119 -7.14 -21.49 -7.78
N GLN A 120 -7.41 -20.35 -8.42
CA GLN A 120 -6.48 -19.22 -8.44
C GLN A 120 -7.15 -17.92 -7.97
N VAL A 121 -6.40 -17.13 -7.19
CA VAL A 121 -6.81 -15.78 -6.80
C VAL A 121 -5.60 -14.85 -6.80
N ASN A 122 -5.81 -13.57 -7.08
CA ASN A 122 -4.79 -12.55 -6.88
C ASN A 122 -4.93 -11.95 -5.49
N GLY A 123 -4.03 -12.33 -4.58
CA GLY A 123 -3.82 -11.61 -3.32
C GLY A 123 -3.16 -10.24 -3.56
N LEU A 124 -3.19 -9.39 -2.54
CA LEU A 124 -2.49 -8.09 -2.56
C LEU A 124 -1.41 -8.09 -1.49
N ALA A 125 -0.16 -7.98 -1.92
CA ALA A 125 0.98 -7.81 -1.05
C ALA A 125 1.41 -6.33 -1.04
N VAL A 126 2.04 -5.90 0.05
CA VAL A 126 2.51 -4.53 0.22
C VAL A 126 3.97 -4.55 0.64
N ILE A 127 4.82 -3.79 -0.06
CA ILE A 127 6.22 -3.59 0.32
C ILE A 127 6.50 -2.12 0.64
N GLY A 128 7.38 -1.89 1.61
CA GLY A 128 7.96 -0.59 1.89
C GLY A 128 9.25 -0.39 1.08
N ALA A 129 9.35 0.72 0.35
CA ALA A 129 10.55 1.16 -0.34
C ALA A 129 10.90 2.58 0.15
N GLY A 130 11.60 2.63 1.29
CA GLY A 130 11.92 3.89 1.96
C GLY A 130 10.66 4.66 2.36
N PRO A 131 10.44 5.90 1.90
CA PRO A 131 9.28 6.71 2.28
C PRO A 131 8.00 6.36 1.51
N ILE A 132 8.04 5.39 0.58
CA ILE A 132 6.89 5.03 -0.25
C ILE A 132 6.53 3.56 -0.06
N THR A 133 5.24 3.30 -0.10
CA THR A 133 4.67 1.96 -0.05
C THR A 133 4.13 1.59 -1.44
N TYR A 134 4.39 0.36 -1.87
CA TYR A 134 3.89 -0.18 -3.12
C TYR A 134 3.08 -1.45 -2.87
N GLY A 135 1.90 -1.52 -3.48
CA GLY A 135 1.09 -2.73 -3.54
C GLY A 135 1.36 -3.49 -4.83
N PHE A 136 1.40 -4.82 -4.73
CA PHE A 136 1.58 -5.74 -5.86
C PHE A 136 0.57 -6.87 -5.78
N PRO A 137 -0.02 -7.30 -6.92
CA PRO A 137 -0.79 -8.52 -6.96
C PRO A 137 0.14 -9.72 -6.80
N GLN A 138 -0.25 -10.67 -5.95
CA GLN A 138 0.43 -11.94 -5.75
C GLN A 138 -0.51 -13.06 -6.16
N ARG A 139 -0.08 -13.91 -7.09
CA ARG A 139 -0.88 -15.06 -7.52
C ARG A 139 -0.86 -16.11 -6.41
N ILE A 140 -2.03 -16.53 -5.96
CA ILE A 140 -2.21 -17.58 -4.96
C ILE A 140 -2.95 -18.73 -5.64
N THR A 141 -2.43 -19.93 -5.48
CA THR A 141 -3.00 -21.16 -6.05
C THR A 141 -3.47 -22.07 -4.93
N ALA A 142 -4.54 -22.81 -5.20
CA ALA A 142 -5.07 -23.85 -4.36
C ALA A 142 -5.35 -25.10 -5.21
N THR A 143 -4.78 -26.23 -4.81
CA THR A 143 -5.07 -27.54 -5.40
C THR A 143 -5.68 -28.45 -4.35
N ILE A 144 -6.49 -29.42 -4.78
CA ILE A 144 -7.14 -30.39 -3.89
C ILE A 144 -7.04 -31.80 -4.47
N GLY A 145 -6.87 -32.78 -3.59
CA GLY A 145 -6.92 -34.20 -3.94
C GLY A 145 -7.35 -35.05 -2.74
N PRO A 146 -7.58 -36.36 -2.93
CA PRO A 146 -7.81 -37.30 -1.83
C PRO A 146 -6.60 -37.33 -0.89
N GLY A 147 -6.82 -37.34 0.43
CA GLY A 147 -5.75 -37.32 1.44
C GLY A 147 -6.27 -37.24 2.87
N GLU A 148 -5.40 -37.10 3.86
CA GLU A 148 -5.76 -37.07 5.29
C GLU A 148 -5.10 -35.93 6.08
N VAL A 149 -4.21 -35.16 5.44
CA VAL A 149 -3.45 -34.05 6.04
C VAL A 149 -4.33 -32.81 6.16
N GLY A 150 -5.28 -32.62 5.25
CA GLY A 150 -6.13 -31.44 5.21
C GLY A 150 -5.44 -30.26 4.51
N VAL A 151 -5.45 -29.08 5.13
CA VAL A 151 -4.93 -27.85 4.51
C VAL A 151 -3.42 -27.74 4.72
N ILE A 152 -2.68 -27.71 3.63
CA ILE A 152 -1.22 -27.58 3.59
C ILE A 152 -0.86 -26.16 3.13
N ASN A 153 -0.07 -25.46 3.95
CA ASN A 153 0.52 -24.18 3.61
C ASN A 153 1.94 -24.41 3.09
N ILE A 154 2.15 -24.32 1.77
CA ILE A 154 3.43 -24.64 1.14
C ILE A 154 4.56 -23.75 1.68
N GLU A 155 4.27 -22.49 1.96
CA GLU A 155 5.22 -21.51 2.48
C GLU A 155 5.64 -21.85 3.91
N ARG A 156 4.77 -22.48 4.70
CA ARG A 156 5.15 -22.99 6.03
C ARG A 156 6.08 -24.17 5.91
N GLU A 157 5.73 -25.13 5.06
CA GLU A 157 6.54 -26.35 4.85
C GLU A 157 7.91 -26.03 4.23
N ALA A 158 8.01 -24.95 3.46
CA ALA A 158 9.26 -24.46 2.89
C ALA A 158 10.03 -23.49 3.80
N GLU A 159 9.59 -23.27 5.04
CA GLU A 159 10.20 -22.33 6.01
C GLU A 159 10.24 -20.86 5.53
N LEU A 160 9.35 -20.49 4.61
CA LEU A 160 9.20 -19.13 4.06
C LEU A 160 8.09 -18.34 4.76
N SER A 161 7.31 -18.97 5.65
CA SER A 161 6.15 -18.36 6.31
C SER A 161 6.50 -17.76 7.68
N GLY A 162 6.26 -16.46 7.85
CA GLY A 162 6.29 -15.80 9.16
C GLY A 162 5.18 -16.26 10.12
N SER A 163 5.34 -16.01 11.42
CA SER A 163 4.42 -16.49 12.47
C SER A 163 2.96 -16.00 12.31
N ILE A 164 2.76 -14.75 11.87
CA ILE A 164 1.43 -14.18 11.61
C ILE A 164 0.77 -14.89 10.43
N HIS A 165 1.52 -15.13 9.36
CA HIS A 165 1.04 -15.84 8.17
C HIS A 165 0.62 -17.27 8.52
N THR A 166 1.47 -18.00 9.26
CA THR A 166 1.18 -19.35 9.76
C THR A 166 -0.09 -19.39 10.63
N LYS A 167 -0.29 -18.41 11.52
CA LYS A 167 -1.52 -18.30 12.32
C LYS A 167 -2.76 -18.12 11.44
N GLY A 168 -2.68 -17.31 10.39
CA GLY A 168 -3.77 -17.10 9.44
C GLY A 168 -4.24 -18.41 8.79
N PHE A 169 -3.29 -19.27 8.42
CA PHE A 169 -3.59 -20.59 7.88
C PHE A 169 -4.29 -21.51 8.87
N TYR A 170 -3.89 -21.51 10.15
CA TYR A 170 -4.62 -22.29 11.16
C TYR A 170 -6.08 -21.81 11.34
N ILE A 171 -6.32 -20.50 11.25
CA ILE A 171 -7.68 -19.94 11.27
C ILE A 171 -8.47 -20.41 10.04
N LEU A 172 -7.86 -20.38 8.85
CA LEU A 172 -8.46 -20.89 7.62
C LEU A 172 -8.82 -22.37 7.73
N SER A 173 -7.92 -23.21 8.24
CA SER A 173 -8.21 -24.63 8.47
C SER A 173 -9.38 -24.83 9.44
N GLY A 174 -9.47 -24.00 10.48
CA GLY A 174 -10.61 -23.98 11.41
C GLY A 174 -11.93 -23.59 10.72
N LEU A 175 -11.90 -22.56 9.89
CA LEU A 175 -13.05 -22.10 9.12
C LEU A 175 -13.53 -23.17 8.14
N LEU A 176 -12.63 -23.85 7.43
CA LEU A 176 -12.98 -24.90 6.48
C LEU A 176 -13.67 -26.08 7.19
N ARG A 177 -13.17 -26.51 8.35
CA ARG A 177 -13.87 -27.51 9.18
C ARG A 177 -15.27 -27.06 9.59
N TYR A 178 -15.43 -25.78 9.94
CA TYR A 178 -16.73 -25.22 10.31
C TYR A 178 -17.72 -25.13 9.13
N LEU A 179 -17.23 -24.83 7.93
CA LEU A 179 -18.07 -24.67 6.72
C LEU A 179 -18.46 -26.01 6.09
N LEU A 180 -17.53 -26.96 6.03
CA LEU A 180 -17.75 -28.24 5.34
C LEU A 180 -18.63 -29.22 6.13
N ARG A 181 -18.73 -29.06 7.46
CA ARG A 181 -19.62 -29.80 8.38
C ARG A 181 -19.89 -31.24 7.93
N THR A 182 -18.87 -32.08 7.94
CA THR A 182 -18.98 -33.45 7.47
C THR A 182 -19.32 -34.40 8.61
N ASP A 183 -20.21 -35.37 8.34
CA ASP A 183 -20.53 -36.47 9.26
C ASP A 183 -19.41 -37.54 9.31
N HIS A 184 -18.35 -37.35 8.52
CA HIS A 184 -17.22 -38.24 8.35
C HIS A 184 -15.92 -37.41 8.36
N PRO A 185 -14.74 -38.01 8.67
CA PRO A 185 -13.47 -37.31 8.56
C PRO A 185 -13.26 -36.70 7.17
N LEU A 186 -12.71 -35.48 7.13
CA LEU A 186 -12.37 -34.82 5.87
C LEU A 186 -11.18 -35.54 5.22
N THR A 187 -11.45 -36.41 4.25
CA THR A 187 -10.42 -37.14 3.50
C THR A 187 -10.00 -36.37 2.25
N PHE A 188 -9.40 -35.19 2.45
CA PHE A 188 -8.75 -34.45 1.37
C PHE A 188 -7.45 -33.81 1.84
N ASP A 189 -6.56 -33.58 0.89
CA ASP A 189 -5.44 -32.67 1.02
C ASP A 189 -5.67 -31.45 0.13
N ALA A 190 -5.52 -30.25 0.67
CA ALA A 190 -5.59 -29.01 -0.08
C ALA A 190 -4.29 -28.21 0.12
N SER A 191 -3.52 -28.05 -0.95
CA SER A 191 -2.28 -27.30 -0.92
C SER A 191 -2.52 -25.87 -1.42
N ILE A 192 -2.10 -24.90 -0.62
CA ILE A 192 -2.16 -23.48 -0.98
C ILE A 192 -0.73 -22.95 -1.09
N ALA A 193 -0.44 -22.26 -2.19
CA ALA A 193 0.87 -21.69 -2.47
C ALA A 193 0.78 -20.22 -2.90
N PHE A 194 1.77 -19.44 -2.48
CA PHE A 194 2.02 -18.09 -2.95
C PHE A 194 3.04 -18.16 -4.08
N GLU A 195 2.53 -18.23 -5.30
CA GLU A 195 3.32 -18.43 -6.50
C GLU A 195 4.41 -17.38 -6.65
N GLN A 196 5.62 -17.84 -6.95
CA GLN A 196 6.78 -16.99 -7.22
C GLN A 196 7.12 -16.06 -6.03
N SER A 197 6.74 -16.46 -4.81
CA SER A 197 7.20 -15.87 -3.56
C SER A 197 8.53 -16.49 -3.13
N TYR A 198 9.60 -15.70 -3.13
CA TYR A 198 10.94 -16.16 -2.74
C TYR A 198 11.53 -15.42 -1.53
N GLY A 199 10.77 -14.48 -0.95
CA GLY A 199 11.14 -13.76 0.26
C GLY A 199 9.99 -13.87 1.25
N GLY A 200 10.30 -14.29 2.48
CA GLY A 200 9.34 -14.34 3.59
C GLY A 200 8.95 -12.97 4.13
#